data_AF-A0A2X3IFS3-F1
#
_entry.id   AF-A0A2X3IFS3-F1
#
_cell.length_a   1.000
_cell.length_b   1.000
_cell.length_c   1.000
_cell.angle_alpha   90.00
_cell.angle_beta   90.00
_cell.angle_gamma   90.00
#
_symmetry.space_group_name_H-M   'P 1'
#
loop_
_entity.id
_entity.type
_entity.pdbx_description
1 polymer ?
#
loop_
_entity_poly.entity_id
_entity_poly.type
_entity_poly.pdbx_seq_one_letter_code
_entity_poly.pdbx_strand_id
1 'polypeptide(L)'
;MALENTHPFTRELWGRNWTYAHNGQLKGYKSLKTGNFHPVGETDSEKAFCWLLHRLTERYPRTPGNMLGVFKYIATLAGELREKGVFNMLLSDGRYVMAFCSTNLHWITRRAPFGVAKLLDQDVEIDFQRETTPNDVVTVIATQPLTANETWHKIMPGEWALFCLGERVV
;
A
#
# COMPACT_ATOMS: atom_id res chain seq x y z
N MET A 1 23.33 -5.34 -0.21
CA MET A 1 22.10 -4.52 -0.17
C MET A 1 22.21 -3.61 1.04
N ALA A 2 22.16 -2.28 0.84
CA ALA A 2 22.20 -1.32 1.95
C ALA A 2 20.82 -1.22 2.61
N LEU A 3 20.79 -1.08 3.94
CA LEU A 3 19.55 -1.00 4.76
C LEU A 3 18.64 0.16 4.33
N GLU A 4 19.21 1.20 3.74
CA GLU A 4 18.50 2.36 3.20
C GLU A 4 17.60 2.07 1.99
N ASN A 5 17.78 0.91 1.32
CA ASN A 5 17.00 0.52 0.15
C ASN A 5 15.97 -0.59 0.45
N THR A 6 15.75 -0.93 1.72
CA THR A 6 14.75 -1.93 2.11
C THR A 6 13.41 -1.27 2.40
N HIS A 7 12.39 -1.72 1.68
CA HIS A 7 11.01 -1.38 2.00
C HIS A 7 10.61 -1.90 3.41
N PRO A 8 9.63 -1.27 4.05
CA PRO A 8 8.89 -0.10 3.60
C PRO A 8 9.59 1.24 3.94
N PHE A 9 9.45 2.23 3.05
CA PHE A 9 9.92 3.59 3.31
C PHE A 9 8.92 4.31 4.23
N THR A 10 9.42 5.08 5.19
CA THR A 10 8.57 5.88 6.09
C THR A 10 9.00 7.35 6.09
N ARG A 11 8.02 8.26 6.07
CA ARG A 11 8.20 9.71 6.16
C ARG A 11 7.04 10.35 6.91
N GLU A 12 7.34 11.42 7.64
CA GLU A 12 6.33 12.20 8.34
C GLU A 12 5.66 13.19 7.38
N LEU A 13 4.33 13.25 7.40
CA LEU A 13 3.52 14.28 6.76
C LEU A 13 2.24 14.49 7.58
N TRP A 14 1.96 15.76 7.93
CA TRP A 14 0.75 16.19 8.66
C TRP A 14 0.59 15.60 10.07
N GLY A 15 1.69 15.39 10.77
CA GLY A 15 1.75 14.77 12.09
C GLY A 15 1.57 13.25 12.07
N ARG A 16 1.72 12.59 10.91
CA ARG A 16 1.55 11.14 10.75
C ARG A 16 2.72 10.51 10.01
N ASN A 17 3.05 9.28 10.40
CA ASN A 17 4.01 8.46 9.68
C ASN A 17 3.31 7.82 8.48
N TRP A 18 3.72 8.23 7.28
CA TRP A 18 3.31 7.60 6.04
C TRP A 18 4.30 6.49 5.70
N THR A 19 3.78 5.30 5.47
CA THR A 19 4.56 4.10 5.16
C THR A 19 4.21 3.63 3.75
N TYR A 20 5.24 3.31 2.96
CA TYR A 20 5.11 3.02 1.53
C TYR A 20 5.92 1.79 1.15
N ALA A 21 5.29 0.90 0.40
CA ALA A 21 5.94 -0.23 -0.26
C ALA A 21 5.56 -0.26 -1.74
N HIS A 22 6.55 -0.48 -2.60
CA HIS A 22 6.36 -0.56 -4.04
C HIS A 22 6.99 -1.83 -4.60
N ASN A 23 6.23 -2.52 -5.44
CA ASN A 23 6.70 -3.65 -6.22
C ASN A 23 6.53 -3.35 -7.70
N GLY A 24 7.66 -3.10 -8.37
CA GLY A 24 7.73 -2.74 -9.76
C GLY A 24 9.01 -2.01 -10.11
N GLN A 25 9.06 -1.48 -11.33
CA GLN A 25 10.17 -0.67 -11.79
C GLN A 25 9.65 0.48 -12.65
N LEU A 26 10.09 1.69 -12.35
CA LEU A 26 9.72 2.91 -13.06
C LEU A 26 10.84 3.38 -13.98
N LYS A 27 10.50 3.82 -15.19
CA LYS A 27 11.42 4.48 -16.13
C LYS A 27 11.29 5.99 -16.04
N GLY A 28 12.40 6.72 -16.20
CA GLY A 28 12.38 8.18 -16.18
C GLY A 28 11.99 8.79 -14.82
N TYR A 29 12.02 8.02 -13.73
CA TYR A 29 11.67 8.48 -12.38
C TYR A 29 12.58 9.62 -11.87
N LYS A 30 13.78 9.76 -12.45
CA LYS A 30 14.74 10.82 -12.08
C LYS A 30 14.21 12.24 -12.35
N SER A 31 13.26 12.41 -13.28
CA SER A 31 12.64 13.72 -13.55
C SER A 31 11.51 14.08 -12.58
N LEU A 32 11.12 13.17 -11.69
CA LEU A 32 10.08 13.43 -10.69
C LEU A 32 10.58 14.48 -9.68
N LYS A 33 9.87 15.61 -9.60
CA LYS A 33 10.15 16.68 -8.63
C LYS A 33 9.68 16.25 -7.24
N THR A 34 10.60 16.23 -6.27
CA THR A 34 10.29 15.77 -4.91
C THR A 34 10.18 16.91 -3.89
N GLY A 35 10.33 18.17 -4.33
CA GLY A 35 10.28 19.34 -3.46
C GLY A 35 11.21 19.20 -2.26
N ASN A 36 10.66 19.37 -1.06
CA ASN A 36 11.41 19.27 0.20
C ASN A 36 11.62 17.82 0.67
N PHE A 37 10.98 16.84 0.02
CA PHE A 37 11.21 15.43 0.34
C PHE A 37 12.43 14.93 -0.42
N HIS A 38 13.47 14.59 0.33
CA HIS A 38 14.72 14.09 -0.22
C HIS A 38 14.76 12.56 -0.02
N PRO A 39 14.90 11.78 -1.10
CA PRO A 39 15.21 10.35 -0.97
C PRO A 39 16.58 10.23 -0.31
N VAL A 40 16.73 9.27 0.60
CA VAL A 40 18.01 8.96 1.25
C VAL A 40 18.83 8.03 0.35
N GLY A 41 18.18 7.07 -0.30
CA GLY A 41 18.77 6.17 -1.28
C GLY A 41 18.55 6.62 -2.72
N GLU A 42 18.86 5.72 -3.66
CA GLU A 42 18.82 5.97 -5.11
C GLU A 42 17.72 5.20 -5.83
N THR A 43 16.80 4.57 -5.09
CA THR A 43 15.75 3.74 -5.70
C THR A 43 14.66 4.59 -6.36
N ASP A 44 14.11 4.04 -7.43
CA ASP A 44 12.91 4.58 -8.08
C ASP A 44 11.71 4.63 -7.13
N SER A 45 11.63 3.66 -6.23
CA SER A 45 10.58 3.47 -5.24
C SER A 45 10.56 4.60 -4.21
N GLU A 46 11.71 4.94 -3.62
CA GLU A 46 11.79 6.06 -2.67
C GLU A 46 11.56 7.41 -3.37
N LYS A 47 12.06 7.56 -4.59
CA LYS A 47 11.85 8.78 -5.39
C LYS A 47 10.37 8.98 -5.71
N ALA A 48 9.66 7.92 -6.09
CA ALA A 48 8.22 7.94 -6.32
C ALA A 48 7.45 8.29 -5.04
N PHE A 49 7.86 7.74 -3.89
CA PHE A 49 7.24 8.07 -2.60
C PHE A 49 7.42 9.55 -2.24
N CYS A 50 8.65 10.08 -2.36
CA CYS A 50 8.93 11.50 -2.12
C CYS A 50 8.15 12.40 -3.09
N TRP A 51 8.00 11.99 -4.35
CA TRP A 51 7.18 12.71 -5.33
C TRP A 51 5.70 12.71 -4.95
N LEU A 52 5.13 11.57 -4.55
CA LEU A 52 3.75 11.49 -4.06
C LEU A 52 3.51 12.46 -2.90
N LEU A 53 4.37 12.43 -1.88
CA LEU A 53 4.25 13.32 -0.72
C LEU A 53 4.38 14.80 -1.13
N HIS A 54 5.29 15.11 -2.05
CA HIS A 54 5.42 16.47 -2.57
C HIS A 54 4.12 16.93 -3.24
N ARG A 55 3.54 16.13 -4.14
CA ARG A 55 2.27 16.44 -4.80
C ARG A 55 1.12 16.61 -3.80
N LEU A 56 1.13 15.83 -2.72
CA LEU A 56 0.19 16.01 -1.62
C LEU A 56 0.37 17.37 -0.94
N THR A 57 1.60 17.79 -0.64
CA THR A 57 1.85 19.11 -0.04
C THR A 57 1.50 20.28 -0.98
N GLU A 58 1.67 20.11 -2.29
CA GLU A 58 1.27 21.13 -3.28
C GLU A 58 -0.25 21.30 -3.31
N ARG A 59 -1.00 20.19 -3.32
CA ARG A 59 -2.47 20.23 -3.38
C ARG A 59 -3.11 20.57 -2.03
N TYR A 60 -2.50 20.12 -0.95
CA TYR A 60 -3.01 20.23 0.41
C TYR A 60 -1.95 20.85 1.34
N PRO A 61 -1.86 22.19 1.39
CA PRO A 61 -0.88 22.89 2.24
C PRO A 61 -1.08 22.64 3.75
N ARG A 62 -2.24 22.12 4.16
CA ARG A 62 -2.59 21.75 5.53
C ARG A 62 -3.27 20.38 5.52
N THR A 63 -3.28 19.71 6.66
CA THR A 63 -3.95 18.43 6.87
C THR A 63 -5.42 18.49 6.42
N PRO A 64 -5.83 17.73 5.39
CA PRO A 64 -7.21 17.74 4.92
C PRO A 64 -8.15 17.06 5.92
N GLY A 65 -9.35 17.63 6.10
CA GLY A 65 -10.41 16.97 6.88
C GLY A 65 -11.01 15.75 6.18
N ASN A 66 -10.92 15.68 4.85
CA ASN A 66 -11.44 14.58 4.03
C ASN A 66 -10.29 13.70 3.50
N MET A 67 -9.90 12.71 4.28
CA MET A 67 -8.83 11.77 3.89
C MET A 67 -9.20 10.91 2.69
N LEU A 68 -10.48 10.58 2.48
CA LEU A 68 -10.91 9.83 1.30
C LEU A 68 -10.62 10.62 0.01
N GLY A 69 -10.81 11.95 0.03
CA GLY A 69 -10.42 12.84 -1.07
C GLY A 69 -8.91 12.86 -1.32
N VAL A 70 -8.11 12.70 -0.27
CA VAL A 70 -6.66 12.57 -0.38
C VAL A 70 -6.29 11.27 -1.09
N PHE A 71 -6.80 10.12 -0.63
CA PHE A 71 -6.49 8.82 -1.27
C PHE A 71 -7.00 8.73 -2.71
N LYS A 72 -8.14 9.34 -3.03
CA LYS A 72 -8.60 9.47 -4.43
C LYS A 72 -7.59 10.23 -5.30
N TYR A 73 -6.99 11.30 -4.77
CA TYR A 73 -5.96 12.04 -5.49
C TYR A 73 -4.67 11.22 -5.62
N ILE A 74 -4.27 10.49 -4.58
CA ILE A 74 -3.14 9.56 -4.64
C ILE A 74 -3.36 8.52 -5.73
N ALA A 75 -4.58 8.01 -5.90
CA ALA A 75 -4.90 7.07 -6.98
C ALA A 75 -4.68 7.69 -8.37
N THR A 76 -5.04 8.96 -8.57
CA THR A 76 -4.74 9.68 -9.81
C THR A 76 -3.23 9.76 -10.06
N LEU A 77 -2.46 10.11 -9.04
CA LEU A 77 -0.99 10.19 -9.12
C LEU A 77 -0.35 8.82 -9.37
N ALA A 78 -0.87 7.76 -8.76
CA ALA A 78 -0.43 6.39 -9.00
C ALA A 78 -0.71 5.96 -10.46
N GLY A 79 -1.80 6.46 -11.06
CA GLY A 79 -2.05 6.35 -12.50
C GLY A 79 -0.94 6.95 -13.35
N GLU A 80 -0.47 8.17 -13.02
CA GLU A 80 0.65 8.82 -13.71
C GLU A 80 1.97 8.02 -13.56
N LEU A 81 2.21 7.43 -12.38
CA LEU A 81 3.39 6.59 -12.14
C LEU A 81 3.32 5.28 -12.92
N ARG A 82 2.12 4.68 -13.04
CA ARG A 82 1.89 3.46 -13.84
C ARG A 82 2.21 3.67 -15.32
N GLU A 83 2.05 4.87 -15.87
CA GLU A 83 2.48 5.16 -17.25
C GLU A 83 4.00 5.03 -17.46
N LYS A 84 4.78 5.08 -16.35
CA LYS A 84 6.24 4.96 -16.37
C LYS A 84 6.74 3.54 -16.14
N GLY A 85 5.86 2.58 -15.80
CA GLY A 85 6.24 1.19 -15.59
C GLY A 85 5.27 0.42 -14.69
N VAL A 86 5.71 -0.75 -14.20
CA VAL A 86 4.92 -1.52 -13.23
C VAL A 86 4.93 -0.77 -11.91
N PHE A 87 3.75 -0.50 -11.36
CA PHE A 87 3.59 0.24 -10.11
C PHE A 87 2.52 -0.41 -9.21
N ASN A 88 2.89 -1.47 -8.49
CA ASN A 88 2.04 -1.97 -7.39
C ASN A 88 2.46 -1.27 -6.11
N MET A 89 1.51 -0.65 -5.41
CA MET A 89 1.80 0.19 -4.25
C MET A 89 0.92 -0.21 -3.07
N LEU A 90 1.55 -0.30 -1.90
CA LEU A 90 0.89 -0.21 -0.60
C LEU A 90 1.29 1.11 0.04
N LEU A 91 0.31 1.90 0.48
CA LEU A 91 0.55 3.17 1.16
C LEU A 91 -0.35 3.26 2.40
N SER A 92 0.22 3.63 3.53
CA SER A 92 -0.51 3.80 4.79
C SER A 92 -0.16 5.12 5.45
N ASP A 93 -1.12 5.75 6.13
CA ASP A 93 -0.91 6.90 7.02
C ASP A 93 -0.98 6.49 8.51
N GLY A 94 -0.94 5.18 8.78
CA GLY A 94 -1.12 4.58 10.11
C GLY A 94 -2.58 4.25 10.46
N ARG A 95 -3.57 4.82 9.74
CA ARG A 95 -4.99 4.51 9.95
C ARG A 95 -5.60 3.81 8.75
N TYR A 96 -5.30 4.31 7.56
CA TYR A 96 -5.77 3.76 6.29
C TYR A 96 -4.65 3.00 5.60
N VAL A 97 -5.00 1.94 4.88
CA VAL A 97 -4.08 1.23 3.98
C VAL A 97 -4.68 1.25 2.58
N MET A 98 -3.98 1.87 1.65
CA MET A 98 -4.32 1.90 0.23
C MET A 98 -3.48 0.86 -0.51
N ALA A 99 -4.13 0.08 -1.37
CA ALA A 99 -3.48 -0.80 -2.32
C ALA A 99 -3.81 -0.35 -3.74
N PHE A 100 -2.80 -0.05 -4.56
CA PHE A 100 -2.96 0.29 -5.97
C PHE A 100 -2.32 -0.80 -6.83
N CYS A 101 -3.06 -1.31 -7.83
CA CYS A 101 -2.65 -2.44 -8.65
C CYS A 101 -2.25 -2.00 -10.05
N SER A 102 -1.05 -2.36 -10.48
CA SER A 102 -0.64 -2.28 -11.90
C SER A 102 -0.58 -3.64 -12.59
N THR A 103 -0.33 -4.73 -11.84
CA THR A 103 -0.24 -6.08 -12.41
C THR A 103 -1.13 -7.07 -11.66
N ASN A 104 -0.71 -7.50 -10.47
CA ASN A 104 -1.46 -8.45 -9.66
C ASN A 104 -1.39 -8.05 -8.18
N LEU A 105 -2.56 -7.78 -7.62
CA LEU A 105 -2.79 -7.65 -6.19
C LEU A 105 -4.11 -8.32 -5.85
N HIS A 106 -4.12 -8.99 -4.71
CA HIS A 106 -5.25 -9.69 -4.16
C HIS A 106 -5.39 -9.31 -2.70
N TRP A 107 -6.61 -9.33 -2.19
CA TRP A 107 -6.89 -9.09 -0.79
C TRP A 107 -7.93 -10.06 -0.27
N ILE A 108 -7.92 -10.27 1.03
CA ILE A 108 -8.93 -11.02 1.77
C ILE A 108 -9.17 -10.32 3.10
N THR A 109 -10.42 -10.28 3.56
CA THR A 109 -10.76 -9.81 4.91
C THR A 109 -11.27 -10.97 5.73
N ARG A 110 -10.58 -11.23 6.84
CA ARG A 110 -10.94 -12.25 7.82
C ARG A 110 -11.61 -11.58 9.00
N ARG A 111 -12.67 -12.22 9.49
CA ARG A 111 -13.44 -11.79 10.65
C ARG A 111 -13.45 -12.91 11.66
N ALA A 112 -13.45 -12.57 12.94
CA ALA A 112 -13.68 -13.54 13.98
C ALA A 112 -15.05 -14.25 13.81
N PRO A 113 -15.17 -15.54 14.17
CA PRO A 113 -14.09 -16.41 14.62
C PRO A 113 -13.16 -16.82 13.46
N PHE A 114 -11.85 -16.64 13.65
CA PHE A 114 -10.85 -16.96 12.62
C PHE A 114 -10.76 -18.48 12.44
N GLY A 115 -10.83 -18.97 11.20
CA GLY A 115 -10.58 -20.38 10.89
C GLY A 115 -9.08 -20.67 10.68
N VAL A 116 -8.75 -21.94 10.44
CA VAL A 116 -7.40 -22.34 10.04
C VAL A 116 -7.19 -21.99 8.55
N ALA A 117 -6.17 -21.18 8.27
CA ALA A 117 -5.76 -20.81 6.93
C ALA A 117 -4.60 -21.70 6.46
N LYS A 118 -4.79 -22.42 5.35
CA LYS A 118 -3.75 -23.29 4.77
C LYS A 118 -3.00 -22.53 3.70
N LEU A 119 -1.70 -22.27 3.95
CA LEU A 119 -0.85 -21.59 2.98
C LEU A 119 -0.61 -22.47 1.74
N LEU A 120 -0.51 -21.83 0.57
CA LEU A 120 -0.29 -22.49 -0.71
C LEU A 120 1.18 -22.91 -0.94
N ASP A 121 2.14 -22.13 -0.43
CA ASP A 121 3.55 -22.25 -0.79
C ASP A 121 4.40 -23.02 0.24
N GLN A 122 3.83 -23.38 1.39
CA GLN A 122 4.53 -24.13 2.45
C GLN A 122 3.53 -25.01 3.20
N ASP A 123 3.94 -26.20 3.64
CA ASP A 123 3.24 -27.05 4.63
C ASP A 123 3.26 -26.40 6.04
N VAL A 124 3.02 -25.09 6.10
CA VAL A 124 2.99 -24.27 7.31
C VAL A 124 1.58 -23.72 7.43
N GLU A 125 0.88 -24.16 8.48
CA GLU A 125 -0.42 -23.60 8.85
C GLU A 125 -0.16 -22.40 9.78
N ILE A 126 -0.73 -21.23 9.43
CA ILE A 126 -0.74 -20.08 10.35
C ILE A 126 -2.09 -20.08 11.05
N ASP A 127 -2.05 -20.30 12.36
CA ASP A 127 -3.23 -20.18 13.22
C ASP A 127 -3.43 -18.70 13.62
N PHE A 128 -4.33 -18.03 12.89
CA PHE A 128 -4.68 -16.63 13.16
C PHE A 128 -5.51 -16.46 14.44
N GLN A 129 -6.02 -17.54 15.07
CA GLN A 129 -6.78 -17.44 16.32
C GLN A 129 -5.91 -17.00 17.50
N ARG A 130 -4.59 -17.28 17.47
CA ARG A 130 -3.68 -16.94 18.58
C ARG A 130 -3.35 -15.45 18.70
N GLU A 131 -3.56 -14.69 17.64
CA GLU A 131 -3.12 -13.29 17.53
C GLU A 131 -4.28 -12.29 17.44
N THR A 132 -5.51 -12.73 17.72
CA THR A 132 -6.72 -11.94 17.48
C THR A 132 -7.75 -12.01 18.61
N THR A 133 -8.57 -10.97 18.73
CA THR A 133 -9.73 -10.92 19.61
C THR A 133 -11.01 -11.35 18.88
N PRO A 134 -12.09 -11.71 19.60
CA PRO A 134 -13.37 -12.11 18.99
C PRO A 134 -14.07 -11.04 18.13
N ASN A 135 -13.56 -9.81 18.09
CA ASN A 135 -14.12 -8.72 17.28
C ASN A 135 -13.14 -8.21 16.22
N ASP A 136 -11.98 -8.86 16.06
CA ASP A 136 -10.97 -8.37 15.13
C ASP A 136 -11.39 -8.60 13.67
N VAL A 137 -11.10 -7.59 12.85
CA VAL A 137 -11.21 -7.64 11.39
C VAL A 137 -9.81 -7.42 10.83
N VAL A 138 -9.33 -8.38 10.05
CA VAL A 138 -7.97 -8.37 9.51
C VAL A 138 -8.03 -8.49 8.00
N THR A 139 -7.55 -7.47 7.28
CA THR A 139 -7.32 -7.57 5.84
C THR A 139 -5.88 -7.95 5.55
N VAL A 140 -5.69 -8.97 4.71
CA VAL A 140 -4.38 -9.32 4.14
C VAL A 140 -4.36 -8.91 2.67
N ILE A 141 -3.24 -8.34 2.21
CA ILE A 141 -3.03 -7.92 0.82
C ILE A 141 -1.74 -8.57 0.32
N ALA A 142 -1.79 -9.22 -0.83
CA ALA A 142 -0.67 -9.98 -1.40
C ALA A 142 -0.67 -9.92 -2.93
N THR A 143 0.48 -10.16 -3.55
CA THR A 143 0.59 -10.20 -5.03
C THR A 143 -0.10 -11.41 -5.65
N GLN A 144 -0.28 -12.48 -4.88
CA GLN A 144 -1.02 -13.68 -5.24
C GLN A 144 -1.82 -14.18 -4.03
N PRO A 145 -2.93 -14.92 -4.23
CA PRO A 145 -3.60 -15.62 -3.13
C PRO A 145 -2.60 -16.48 -2.36
N LEU A 146 -2.64 -16.41 -1.03
CA LEU A 146 -1.72 -17.17 -0.18
C LEU A 146 -2.36 -18.44 0.36
N THR A 147 -3.67 -18.62 0.23
CA THR A 147 -4.41 -19.75 0.81
C THR A 147 -5.34 -20.40 -0.22
N ALA A 148 -5.50 -21.72 -0.12
CA ALA A 148 -6.30 -22.51 -1.06
C ALA A 148 -7.78 -22.59 -0.66
N ASN A 149 -8.06 -22.47 0.63
CA ASN A 149 -9.38 -22.70 1.24
C ASN A 149 -10.14 -21.41 1.55
N GLU A 150 -9.73 -20.28 0.97
CA GLU A 150 -10.36 -18.99 1.18
C GLU A 150 -10.57 -18.24 -0.15
N THR A 151 -11.59 -17.39 -0.20
CA THR A 151 -11.86 -16.56 -1.39
C THR A 151 -11.06 -15.27 -1.32
N TRP A 152 -10.07 -15.15 -2.19
CA TRP A 152 -9.32 -13.91 -2.40
C TRP A 152 -9.97 -13.05 -3.48
N HIS A 153 -10.00 -11.75 -3.25
CA HIS A 153 -10.50 -10.77 -4.18
C HIS A 153 -9.35 -10.13 -4.95
N LYS A 154 -9.42 -10.15 -6.29
CA LYS A 154 -8.43 -9.50 -7.14
C LYS A 154 -8.72 -8.00 -7.26
N ILE A 155 -7.68 -7.17 -7.19
CA ILE A 155 -7.72 -5.75 -7.58
C ILE A 155 -7.31 -5.68 -9.05
N MET A 156 -8.14 -5.10 -9.91
CA MET A 156 -7.83 -5.06 -11.34
C MET A 156 -6.70 -4.05 -11.64
N PRO A 157 -5.89 -4.28 -12.68
CA PRO A 157 -4.87 -3.31 -13.10
C PRO A 157 -5.46 -1.92 -13.37
N GLY A 158 -4.88 -0.89 -12.76
CA GLY A 158 -5.35 0.49 -12.77
C GLY A 158 -6.35 0.83 -11.67
N GLU A 159 -6.84 -0.17 -10.94
CA GLU A 159 -7.73 0.04 -9.78
C GLU A 159 -6.95 0.09 -8.47
N TRP A 160 -7.66 0.53 -7.44
CA TRP A 160 -7.17 0.60 -6.08
C TRP A 160 -8.27 0.22 -5.11
N ALA A 161 -7.85 -0.24 -3.93
CA ALA A 161 -8.71 -0.48 -2.79
C ALA A 161 -8.18 0.31 -1.60
N LEU A 162 -9.10 0.74 -0.72
CA LEU A 162 -8.75 1.44 0.50
C LEU A 162 -9.35 0.71 1.68
N PHE A 163 -8.55 0.50 2.71
CA PHE A 163 -8.92 -0.21 3.92
C PHE A 163 -8.76 0.69 5.14
N CYS A 164 -9.66 0.56 6.11
CA CYS A 164 -9.60 1.24 7.40
C CYS A 164 -10.07 0.25 8.47
N LEU A 165 -9.25 0.02 9.51
CA LEU A 165 -9.58 -0.93 10.58
C LEU A 165 -9.98 -2.33 10.05
N GLY A 166 -9.29 -2.81 9.02
CA GLY A 166 -9.57 -4.11 8.39
C GLY A 166 -10.79 -4.13 7.45
N GLU A 167 -11.47 -3.00 7.25
CA GLU A 167 -12.64 -2.92 6.37
C GLU A 167 -12.31 -2.21 5.06
N ARG A 168 -12.80 -2.77 3.95
CA ARG A 168 -12.73 -2.10 2.65
C ARG A 168 -13.72 -0.93 2.62
N VAL A 169 -13.22 0.28 2.41
CA VAL A 169 -14.02 1.51 2.30
C VAL A 169 -14.13 2.05 0.87
N VAL A 170 -13.26 1.57 -0.04
CA VAL A 170 -13.30 1.76 -1.50
C VAL A 170 -12.89 0.47 -2.19
#